data_AF-A0A6I8WAA2-F1
#
_entry.id   AF-A0A6I8WAA2-F1
#
_cell.length_a   1.000
_cell.length_b   1.000
_cell.length_c   1.000
_cell.angle_alpha   90.00
_cell.angle_beta   90.00
_cell.angle_gamma   90.00
#
_symmetry.space_group_name_H-M   'P 1'
#
loop_
_entity.id
_entity.type
_entity.pdbx_description
1 polymer ?
#
loop_
_entity_poly.entity_id
_entity_poly.type
_entity_poly.pdbx_seq_one_letter_code
_entity_poly.pdbx_strand_id
1 'polypeptide(L)'
;MDMTHFIGRSGVTCLVPAPHHLISWTMLLRPFQPMLWLCVMVCLLLEILGLCLTRRFEHWTRAQTWVESLRFGFGSALKLFVNQSTSYITSSNSLRTVLLASYLIDIILTTVYSGGLAAILTLPTMEEAPDSRQRLYDHKLIWTGTSQAWIATIDKRSADPVLLGLMEHYRVSDAAQISDYARSEQMGFVVERLMYGHVGNTELIANESLERLKLMVDDIYFALTAAFVPRLWPHLEAYNNFIMAWISSGLDKFWEWKIAAQYMNAHRQNRILASQRLNLEIGPVKLGIDNIIGLIMLWCFGLICSLLTFVGELWHHKQVKMPVP
;
A
#
# COMPACT_ATOMS: atom_id res chain seq x y z
N MET A 1 2.48 -45.45 -20.65
CA MET A 1 2.65 -44.35 -21.61
C MET A 1 4.05 -43.83 -21.41
N ASP A 2 4.74 -43.49 -22.48
CA ASP A 2 6.00 -42.77 -22.39
C ASP A 2 5.72 -41.27 -22.65
N MET A 3 6.68 -40.41 -22.32
CA MET A 3 6.52 -38.96 -22.45
C MET A 3 7.68 -38.38 -23.26
N THR A 4 7.38 -37.38 -24.08
CA THR A 4 8.41 -36.64 -24.83
C THR A 4 9.26 -35.76 -23.90
N HIS A 5 10.33 -35.18 -24.43
CA HIS A 5 10.92 -34.00 -23.81
C HIS A 5 9.88 -32.88 -23.70
N PHE A 6 10.14 -31.92 -22.80
CA PHE A 6 9.23 -30.80 -22.59
C PHE A 6 9.08 -30.00 -23.88
N ILE A 7 7.85 -29.65 -24.20
CA ILE A 7 7.48 -28.84 -25.37
C ILE A 7 7.40 -27.38 -24.97
N GLY A 8 7.01 -27.10 -23.72
CA GLY A 8 6.85 -25.74 -23.23
C GLY A 8 6.60 -25.69 -21.73
N ARG A 9 6.56 -24.47 -21.22
CA ARG A 9 6.16 -24.17 -19.83
C ARG A 9 4.72 -23.66 -19.83
N SER A 10 3.91 -24.18 -18.91
CA SER A 10 2.59 -23.65 -18.59
C SER A 10 2.54 -23.27 -17.11
N GLY A 11 2.31 -21.99 -16.83
CA GLY A 11 2.14 -21.45 -15.49
C GLY A 11 0.67 -21.33 -15.13
N VAL A 12 0.29 -21.75 -13.92
CA VAL A 12 -1.03 -21.47 -13.36
C VAL A 12 -0.92 -20.17 -12.57
N THR A 13 -1.62 -19.14 -13.01
CA THR A 13 -1.67 -17.82 -12.35
C THR A 13 -3.12 -17.36 -12.25
N CYS A 14 -3.39 -16.20 -11.64
CA CYS A 14 -4.75 -15.69 -11.52
C CYS A 14 -4.87 -14.23 -11.95
N LEU A 15 -6.09 -13.88 -12.37
CA LEU A 15 -6.60 -12.53 -12.32
C LEU A 15 -7.25 -12.32 -10.95
N VAL A 16 -6.68 -11.43 -10.16
CA VAL A 16 -7.11 -11.13 -8.79
C VAL A 16 -7.74 -9.74 -8.72
N PRO A 17 -8.51 -9.41 -7.68
CA PRO A 17 -9.04 -8.06 -7.51
C PRO A 17 -7.92 -7.01 -7.55
N ALA A 18 -8.13 -5.95 -8.32
CA ALA A 18 -7.24 -4.80 -8.35
C ALA A 18 -7.29 -4.08 -6.99
N PRO A 19 -6.15 -3.54 -6.50
CA PRO A 19 -6.13 -2.90 -5.20
C PRO A 19 -6.89 -1.58 -5.23
N HIS A 20 -7.64 -1.29 -4.16
CA HIS A 20 -8.37 -0.05 -4.00
C HIS A 20 -7.48 1.05 -3.42
N HIS A 21 -7.91 2.29 -3.60
CA HIS A 21 -7.29 3.43 -2.94
C HIS A 21 -7.51 3.34 -1.43
N LEU A 22 -6.42 3.30 -0.67
CA LEU A 22 -6.50 3.44 0.78
C LEU A 22 -6.82 4.89 1.06
N ILE A 23 -7.98 5.15 1.67
CA ILE A 23 -8.30 6.46 2.26
C ILE A 23 -8.30 6.26 3.76
N SER A 24 -7.39 6.94 4.45
CA SER A 24 -7.23 6.78 5.90
C SER A 24 -6.88 8.10 6.56
N TRP A 25 -7.45 8.34 7.75
CA TRP A 25 -7.05 9.45 8.63
C TRP A 25 -5.54 9.43 8.95
N THR A 26 -4.94 8.24 8.98
CA THR A 26 -3.52 8.07 9.31
C THR A 26 -2.58 8.65 8.25
N MET A 27 -3.08 9.06 7.08
CA MET A 27 -2.30 9.72 6.04
C MET A 27 -1.56 10.95 6.55
N LEU A 28 -2.13 11.70 7.49
CA LEU A 28 -1.52 12.91 8.05
C LEU A 28 -0.27 12.63 8.90
N LEU A 29 -0.17 11.44 9.48
CA LEU A 29 0.97 11.02 10.30
C LEU A 29 2.05 10.31 9.49
N ARG A 30 1.73 9.92 8.26
CA ARG A 30 2.58 9.14 7.37
C ARG A 30 3.79 9.87 6.74
N PRO A 31 3.82 11.22 6.59
CA PRO A 31 4.99 11.90 6.03
C PRO A 31 6.29 11.61 6.79
N PHE A 32 6.18 11.38 8.10
CA PHE A 32 7.32 11.09 8.95
C PHE A 32 7.27 9.66 9.48
N GLN A 33 8.44 9.02 9.47
CA GLN A 33 8.63 7.75 10.17
C GLN A 33 8.45 7.95 11.68
N PRO A 34 8.02 6.92 12.43
CA PRO A 34 7.78 7.02 13.87
C PRO A 34 9.03 7.48 14.64
N MET A 35 10.22 7.09 14.19
CA MET A 35 11.49 7.55 14.76
C MET A 35 11.67 9.06 14.61
N LEU A 36 11.31 9.62 13.45
CA LEU A 36 11.43 11.05 13.19
C LEU A 36 10.41 11.85 13.98
N TRP A 37 9.18 11.34 14.14
CA TRP A 37 8.20 11.91 15.08
C TRP A 37 8.74 11.97 16.51
N LEU A 38 9.42 10.93 16.97
CA LEU A 38 10.08 10.94 18.28
C LEU A 38 11.14 12.04 18.36
N CYS A 39 12.00 12.17 17.34
CA CYS A 39 12.99 13.25 17.27
C CYS A 39 12.34 14.64 17.32
N VAL A 40 11.23 14.85 16.61
CA VAL A 40 10.47 16.11 16.66
C VAL A 40 9.98 16.42 18.07
N MET A 41 9.40 15.43 18.75
CA MET A 41 8.94 15.60 20.14
C MET A 41 10.10 15.94 21.08
N VAL A 42 11.26 15.31 20.90
CA VAL A 42 12.47 15.61 21.69
C VAL A 42 12.99 17.02 21.39
N CYS A 43 13.04 17.44 20.12
CA CYS A 43 13.42 18.81 19.76
C CYS A 43 12.49 19.84 20.39
N LEU A 44 11.18 19.63 20.31
CA LEU A 44 10.19 20.53 20.91
C LEU A 44 10.34 20.61 22.44
N LEU A 45 10.63 19.49 23.11
CA LEU A 45 10.95 19.48 24.54
C LEU A 45 12.23 20.27 24.85
N LEU A 46 13.28 20.12 24.06
CA LEU A 46 14.53 20.86 24.22
C LEU A 46 14.34 22.37 24.00
N GLU A 47 13.49 22.77 23.06
CA GLU A 47 13.13 24.17 22.83
C GLU A 47 12.37 24.77 24.01
N ILE A 48 11.38 24.05 24.55
CA ILE A 48 10.66 24.47 25.76
C ILE A 48 11.64 24.69 26.91
N LEU A 49 12.56 23.76 27.14
CA LEU A 49 13.57 23.86 28.18
C LEU A 49 14.54 25.01 27.93
N GLY A 50 15.03 25.17 26.70
CA GLY A 50 15.92 26.25 26.29
C GLY A 50 15.30 27.63 26.48
N LEU A 51 14.04 27.81 26.07
CA LEU A 51 13.29 29.07 26.25
C LEU A 51 12.95 29.34 27.72
N CYS A 52 12.63 28.30 28.50
CA CYS A 52 12.38 28.43 29.93
C CYS A 52 13.65 28.87 30.69
N LEU A 53 14.80 28.24 30.38
CA LEU A 53 16.08 28.55 31.03
C LEU A 53 16.59 29.94 30.64
N THR A 54 16.57 30.27 29.35
CA THR A 54 17.04 31.59 28.88
C THR A 54 16.23 32.74 29.47
N ARG A 55 14.90 32.59 29.55
CA ARG A 55 14.04 33.57 30.23
C ARG A 55 14.35 33.68 31.73
N ARG A 56 14.65 32.56 32.38
CA ARG A 56 15.03 32.55 33.80
C ARG A 56 16.31 33.33 34.06
N PHE A 57 17.32 33.15 33.22
CA PHE A 57 18.62 33.80 33.37
C PHE A 57 18.64 35.25 32.86
N GLU A 58 17.71 35.65 32.00
CA GLU A 58 17.57 37.04 31.53
C GLU A 58 17.22 38.02 32.66
N HIS A 59 16.39 37.60 33.62
CA HIS A 59 15.95 38.44 34.74
C HIS A 59 16.39 37.86 36.08
N TRP A 60 17.70 37.77 36.32
CA TRP A 60 18.22 37.41 37.64
C TRP A 60 17.84 38.42 38.74
N THR A 61 17.41 39.64 38.36
CA THR A 61 17.03 40.73 39.25
C THR A 61 15.53 40.81 39.61
N ARG A 62 14.65 40.04 38.96
CA ARG A 62 13.19 40.05 39.22
C ARG A 62 12.75 38.65 39.63
N ALA A 63 12.06 38.53 40.77
CA ALA A 63 11.59 37.26 41.32
C ALA A 63 10.48 36.63 40.44
N GLN A 64 10.85 36.06 39.30
CA GLN A 64 9.95 35.26 38.47
C GLN A 64 9.77 33.87 39.10
N THR A 65 8.58 33.30 39.00
CA THR A 65 8.31 31.93 39.40
C THR A 65 8.67 30.95 38.29
N TRP A 66 9.11 29.74 38.64
CA TRP A 66 9.40 28.67 37.66
C TRP A 66 8.20 28.37 36.75
N VAL A 67 6.99 28.52 37.29
CA VAL A 67 5.73 28.31 36.58
C VAL A 67 5.53 29.32 35.45
N GLU A 68 5.87 30.59 35.66
CA GLU A 68 5.77 31.63 34.62
C GLU A 68 6.76 31.41 33.48
N SER A 69 7.99 31.00 33.79
CA SER A 69 9.00 30.67 32.77
C SER A 69 8.62 29.44 31.97
N LEU A 70 8.08 28.40 32.60
CA LEU A 70 7.58 27.21 31.90
C LEU A 70 6.37 27.53 31.02
N ARG A 71 5.41 28.31 31.51
CA ARG A 71 4.25 28.76 30.71
C ARG A 71 4.69 29.54 29.47
N PHE A 72 5.71 30.39 29.62
CA PHE A 72 6.29 31.10 28.48
C PHE A 72 7.01 30.18 27.50
N GLY A 73 7.88 29.29 27.99
CA GLY A 73 8.62 28.37 27.14
C GLY A 73 7.67 27.48 26.33
N PHE A 74 6.68 26.89 27.00
CA PHE A 74 5.64 26.08 26.37
C PHE A 74 4.80 26.86 25.35
N GLY A 75 4.26 28.01 25.74
CA GLY A 75 3.40 28.82 24.86
C GLY A 75 4.16 29.42 23.68
N SER A 76 5.44 29.75 23.83
CA SER A 76 6.27 30.30 22.76
C SER A 76 6.73 29.21 21.79
N ALA A 77 7.19 28.06 22.29
CA ALA A 77 7.58 26.93 21.45
C ALA A 77 6.40 26.45 20.59
N LEU A 78 5.20 26.28 21.16
CA LEU A 78 4.03 25.88 20.37
C LEU A 78 3.62 26.91 19.31
N LYS A 79 3.74 28.21 19.60
CA LYS A 79 3.45 29.26 18.62
C LYS A 79 4.45 29.23 17.47
N LEU A 80 5.74 29.17 17.78
CA LEU A 80 6.81 29.10 16.78
C LEU A 80 6.68 27.85 15.91
N PHE A 81 6.38 26.69 16.51
CA PHE A 81 6.18 25.43 15.80
C PHE A 81 5.06 25.49 14.76
N VAL A 82 4.00 26.26 15.01
CA VAL A 82 2.87 26.46 14.07
C VAL A 82 3.09 27.70 13.19
N ASN A 83 4.33 28.21 13.11
CA ASN A 83 4.72 29.42 12.39
C ASN A 83 3.90 30.67 12.78
N GLN A 84 3.51 30.78 14.05
CA GLN A 84 2.83 31.94 14.61
C GLN A 84 3.80 32.84 15.38
N SER A 85 3.63 34.15 15.22
CA SER A 85 4.48 35.13 15.91
C SER A 85 4.15 35.21 17.41
N THR A 86 5.19 35.47 18.20
CA THR A 86 5.06 35.72 19.64
C THR A 86 5.02 37.22 19.88
N SER A 87 4.02 37.70 20.63
CA SER A 87 3.80 39.13 20.90
C SER A 87 4.71 39.72 21.98
N TYR A 88 5.84 39.09 22.29
CA TYR A 88 6.69 39.47 23.42
C TYR A 88 7.85 40.34 22.97
N ILE A 89 8.04 41.47 23.64
CA ILE A 89 9.19 42.35 23.45
C ILE A 89 10.35 41.76 24.26
N THR A 90 11.37 41.24 23.58
CA THR A 90 12.57 40.67 24.20
C THR A 90 13.63 41.75 24.39
N SER A 91 14.24 41.79 25.57
CA SER A 91 15.28 42.78 25.90
C SER A 91 16.69 42.23 25.73
N SER A 92 16.90 40.94 25.99
CA SER A 92 18.19 40.27 25.91
C SER A 92 18.50 39.71 24.52
N ASN A 93 19.74 39.90 24.08
CA ASN A 93 20.26 39.30 22.86
C ASN A 93 20.28 37.76 22.93
N SER A 94 20.50 37.16 24.10
CA SER A 94 20.52 35.70 24.25
C SER A 94 19.15 35.07 23.98
N LEU A 95 18.08 35.65 24.53
CA LEU A 95 16.72 35.16 24.29
C LEU A 95 16.33 35.32 22.82
N ARG A 96 16.73 36.43 22.18
CA ARG A 96 16.51 36.67 20.74
C ARG A 96 17.19 35.60 19.89
N THR A 97 18.44 35.26 20.19
CA THR A 97 19.17 34.23 19.43
C THR A 97 18.52 32.86 19.57
N VAL A 98 18.06 32.49 20.78
CA VAL A 98 17.37 31.20 20.98
C VAL A 98 16.01 31.16 20.28
N LEU A 99 15.21 32.23 20.38
CA LEU A 99 13.95 32.33 19.63
C LEU A 99 14.17 32.25 18.12
N LEU A 100 15.19 32.91 17.59
CA LEU A 100 15.54 32.84 16.17
C LEU A 100 15.98 31.43 15.77
N ALA A 101 16.80 30.77 16.59
CA ALA A 101 17.25 29.40 16.32
C ALA A 101 16.07 28.40 16.32
N SER A 102 15.20 28.46 17.33
CA SER A 102 13.98 27.65 17.38
C SER A 102 13.08 27.91 16.16
N TYR A 103 12.85 29.18 15.81
CA TYR A 103 12.05 29.54 14.64
C TYR A 103 12.62 28.96 13.32
N LEU A 104 13.94 29.00 13.14
CA LEU A 104 14.57 28.43 11.95
C LEU A 104 14.39 26.91 11.89
N ILE A 105 14.52 26.22 13.03
CA ILE A 105 14.29 24.77 13.13
C ILE A 105 12.83 24.44 12.81
N ASP A 106 11.88 25.17 13.40
CA ASP A 106 10.45 24.98 13.19
C ASP A 106 10.02 25.22 11.73
N ILE A 107 10.55 26.25 11.08
CA ILE A 107 10.31 26.49 9.65
C ILE A 107 10.83 25.35 8.80
N ILE A 108 12.05 24.88 9.05
CA ILE A 108 12.62 23.77 8.27
C ILE A 108 11.77 22.52 8.48
N LEU A 109 11.37 22.23 9.71
CA LEU A 109 10.57 21.05 10.00
C LEU A 109 9.17 21.12 9.37
N THR A 110 8.47 22.25 9.49
CA THR A 110 7.14 22.43 8.92
C THR A 110 7.15 22.41 7.39
N THR A 111 8.18 22.98 6.77
CA THR A 111 8.34 22.93 5.30
C THR A 111 8.60 21.51 4.80
N VAL A 112 9.48 20.75 5.46
CA VAL A 112 9.74 19.34 5.12
C VAL A 112 8.49 18.49 5.33
N TYR A 113 7.76 18.68 6.43
CA TYR A 113 6.48 18.01 6.66
C TYR A 113 5.48 18.31 5.55
N SER A 114 5.32 19.59 5.17
CA SER A 114 4.41 20.00 4.11
C SER A 114 4.76 19.40 2.75
N GLY A 115 6.05 19.31 2.42
CA GLY A 115 6.53 18.68 1.19
C GLY A 115 6.28 17.17 1.17
N GLY A 116 6.54 16.49 2.30
CA GLY A 116 6.23 15.06 2.44
C GLY A 116 4.73 14.78 2.36
N LEU A 117 3.91 15.62 2.98
CA LEU A 117 2.45 15.50 2.90
C LEU A 117 1.96 15.75 1.47
N ALA A 118 2.47 16.77 0.78
CA ALA A 118 2.13 17.02 -0.62
C ALA A 118 2.48 15.82 -1.52
N ALA A 119 3.64 15.19 -1.33
CA ALA A 119 4.03 14.00 -2.08
C ALA A 119 3.10 12.79 -1.81
N ILE A 120 2.64 12.61 -0.57
CA ILE A 120 1.70 11.54 -0.21
C ILE A 120 0.30 11.81 -0.78
N LEU A 121 -0.12 13.08 -0.83
CA LEU A 121 -1.42 13.45 -1.38
C LEU A 121 -1.45 13.39 -2.92
N THR A 122 -0.30 13.51 -3.58
CA THR A 122 -0.20 13.37 -5.04
C THR A 122 0.00 11.94 -5.50
N LEU A 123 0.64 11.08 -4.70
CA LEU A 123 0.82 9.67 -5.00
C LEU A 123 -0.25 8.82 -4.31
N PRO A 124 -1.21 8.24 -5.05
CA PRO A 124 -2.24 7.42 -4.45
C PRO A 124 -1.60 6.22 -3.76
N THR A 125 -1.86 6.08 -2.45
CA THR A 125 -1.52 4.83 -1.78
C THR A 125 -2.61 3.81 -2.08
N MET A 126 -2.23 2.72 -2.73
CA MET A 126 -3.10 1.58 -2.96
C MET A 126 -2.99 0.57 -1.82
N GLU A 127 -4.04 -0.22 -1.64
CA GLU A 127 -4.01 -1.41 -0.81
C GLU A 127 -3.01 -2.44 -1.37
N GLU A 128 -2.55 -3.34 -0.52
CA GLU A 128 -1.77 -4.49 -0.98
C GLU A 128 -2.68 -5.44 -1.75
N ALA A 129 -2.39 -5.63 -3.04
CA ALA A 129 -3.12 -6.57 -3.88
C ALA A 129 -2.67 -8.02 -3.59
N PRO A 130 -3.56 -9.01 -3.66
CA PRO A 130 -3.20 -10.44 -3.53
C PRO A 130 -2.55 -10.99 -4.81
N ASP A 131 -1.54 -10.28 -5.34
CA ASP A 131 -0.97 -10.45 -6.68
C ASP A 131 0.28 -11.36 -6.73
N SER A 132 0.77 -11.82 -5.60
CA SER A 132 1.85 -12.83 -5.50
C SER A 132 1.30 -14.11 -4.88
N ARG A 133 2.00 -15.23 -5.11
CA ARG A 133 1.62 -16.52 -4.50
C ARG A 133 1.50 -16.43 -2.97
N GLN A 134 2.42 -15.72 -2.33
CA GLN A 134 2.41 -15.53 -0.88
C GLN A 134 1.24 -14.65 -0.44
N ARG A 135 1.01 -13.52 -1.12
CA ARG A 135 -0.08 -12.60 -0.78
C ARG A 135 -1.46 -13.21 -1.01
N LEU A 136 -1.61 -13.98 -2.09
CA LEU A 136 -2.84 -14.74 -2.36
C LEU A 136 -3.18 -15.67 -1.17
N TYR A 137 -2.17 -16.31 -0.59
CA TYR A 137 -2.31 -17.15 0.60
C TYR A 137 -2.57 -16.33 1.87
N ASP A 138 -1.83 -15.25 2.10
CA ASP A 138 -1.96 -14.41 3.30
C ASP A 138 -3.34 -13.73 3.39
N HIS A 139 -3.86 -13.25 2.24
CA HIS A 139 -5.22 -12.70 2.12
C HIS A 139 -6.31 -13.78 2.16
N LYS A 140 -5.95 -15.07 2.13
CA LYS A 140 -6.87 -16.22 2.07
C LYS A 140 -7.91 -16.08 0.95
N LEU A 141 -7.47 -15.56 -0.20
CA LEU A 141 -8.37 -15.28 -1.31
C LEU A 141 -8.86 -16.58 -1.92
N ILE A 142 -10.18 -16.72 -2.04
CA ILE A 142 -10.78 -17.83 -2.78
C ILE A 142 -10.47 -17.62 -4.26
N TRP A 143 -9.98 -18.66 -4.92
CA TRP A 143 -9.68 -18.63 -6.34
C TRP A 143 -10.36 -19.79 -7.06
N THR A 144 -10.73 -19.57 -8.32
CA THR A 144 -11.60 -20.48 -9.05
C THR A 144 -11.18 -20.72 -10.48
N GLY A 145 -11.41 -21.94 -10.94
CA GLY A 145 -11.27 -22.36 -12.32
C GLY A 145 -12.38 -23.34 -12.70
N THR A 146 -12.41 -23.71 -13.97
CA THR A 146 -13.46 -24.53 -14.58
C THR A 146 -13.39 -26.01 -14.22
N SER A 147 -12.30 -26.48 -13.62
CA SER A 147 -12.07 -27.91 -13.37
C SER A 147 -11.12 -28.13 -12.20
N GLN A 148 -11.21 -29.30 -11.58
CA GLN A 148 -10.24 -29.72 -10.57
C GLN A 148 -8.85 -30.04 -11.16
N ALA A 149 -8.75 -30.11 -12.49
CA ALA A 149 -7.49 -30.30 -13.20
C ALA A 149 -6.43 -29.24 -12.85
N TRP A 150 -6.86 -28.00 -12.54
CA TRP A 150 -5.99 -26.88 -12.16
C TRP A 150 -5.24 -27.05 -10.85
N ILE A 151 -5.54 -28.08 -10.06
CA ILE A 151 -4.78 -28.43 -8.86
C ILE A 151 -4.33 -29.89 -8.86
N ALA A 152 -4.65 -30.65 -9.91
CA ALA A 152 -4.41 -32.09 -9.97
C ALA A 152 -2.91 -32.44 -10.06
N THR A 153 -2.09 -31.53 -10.60
CA THR A 153 -0.64 -31.71 -10.72
C THR A 153 0.11 -31.37 -9.43
N ILE A 154 -0.56 -30.81 -8.43
CA ILE A 154 0.04 -30.48 -7.14
C ILE A 154 0.07 -31.75 -6.27
N ASP A 155 1.25 -32.29 -6.03
CA ASP A 155 1.42 -33.43 -5.13
C ASP A 155 1.34 -32.98 -3.66
N LYS A 156 0.29 -33.43 -2.98
CA LYS A 156 0.04 -33.12 -1.57
C LYS A 156 1.15 -33.57 -0.63
N ARG A 157 1.99 -34.54 -1.04
CA ARG A 157 3.06 -35.09 -0.21
C ARG A 157 4.36 -34.30 -0.29
N SER A 158 4.54 -33.52 -1.36
CA SER A 158 5.80 -32.80 -1.65
C SER A 158 5.62 -31.29 -1.81
N ALA A 159 4.38 -30.80 -1.89
CA ALA A 159 4.08 -29.37 -1.98
C ALA A 159 4.46 -28.59 -0.72
N ASP A 160 4.85 -27.33 -0.91
CA ASP A 160 5.10 -26.41 0.19
C ASP A 160 3.79 -26.03 0.91
N PRO A 161 3.86 -25.68 2.22
CA PRO A 161 2.67 -25.38 3.01
C PRO A 161 1.78 -24.29 2.41
N VAL A 162 2.38 -23.30 1.75
CA VAL A 162 1.67 -22.21 1.06
C VAL A 162 0.81 -22.75 -0.08
N LEU A 163 1.35 -23.62 -0.93
CA LEU A 163 0.62 -24.20 -2.05
C LEU A 163 -0.47 -25.16 -1.57
N LEU A 164 -0.22 -25.94 -0.51
CA LEU A 164 -1.24 -26.76 0.14
C LEU A 164 -2.40 -25.90 0.67
N GLY A 165 -2.09 -24.78 1.34
CA GLY A 165 -3.09 -23.85 1.81
C GLY A 165 -3.87 -23.16 0.68
N LEU A 166 -3.23 -22.87 -0.46
CA LEU A 166 -3.94 -22.37 -1.64
C LEU A 166 -4.90 -23.41 -2.22
N MET A 167 -4.56 -24.71 -2.20
CA MET A 167 -5.49 -25.77 -2.64
C MET A 167 -6.77 -25.82 -1.79
N GLU A 168 -6.70 -25.52 -0.49
CA GLU A 168 -7.88 -25.50 0.38
C GLU A 168 -8.87 -24.38 0.02
N HIS A 169 -8.36 -23.28 -0.53
CA HIS A 169 -9.14 -22.13 -0.97
C HIS A 169 -9.59 -22.21 -2.44
N TYR A 170 -9.22 -23.28 -3.17
CA TYR A 170 -9.64 -23.48 -4.55
C TYR A 170 -11.10 -23.94 -4.65
N ARG A 171 -11.86 -23.36 -5.58
CA ARG A 171 -13.25 -23.75 -5.87
C ARG A 171 -13.46 -23.97 -7.36
N VAL A 172 -14.19 -25.02 -7.73
CA VAL A 172 -14.58 -25.26 -9.11
C VAL A 172 -15.87 -24.50 -9.38
N SER A 173 -15.89 -23.71 -10.44
CA SER A 173 -17.08 -22.95 -10.88
C SER A 173 -17.29 -23.12 -12.39
N ASP A 174 -18.53 -23.08 -12.82
CA ASP A 174 -18.86 -23.12 -14.25
C ASP A 174 -18.51 -21.79 -14.94
N ALA A 175 -18.38 -21.82 -16.27
CA ALA A 175 -18.07 -20.64 -17.07
C ALA A 175 -19.02 -19.45 -16.81
N ALA A 176 -20.33 -19.71 -16.68
CA ALA A 176 -21.33 -18.67 -16.39
C ALA A 176 -21.11 -18.06 -14.99
N GLN A 177 -20.84 -18.90 -13.99
CA GLN A 177 -20.57 -18.45 -12.62
C GLN A 177 -19.29 -17.64 -12.53
N ILE A 178 -18.24 -18.03 -13.26
CA ILE A 178 -16.97 -17.28 -13.34
C ILE A 178 -17.22 -15.87 -13.88
N SER A 179 -18.05 -15.73 -14.92
CA SER A 179 -18.39 -14.42 -15.47
C SER A 179 -19.14 -13.55 -14.46
N ASP A 180 -20.06 -14.12 -13.68
CA ASP A 180 -20.81 -13.38 -12.67
C ASP A 180 -19.93 -12.99 -11.48
N TYR A 181 -19.10 -13.91 -10.97
CA TYR A 181 -18.16 -13.63 -9.88
C TYR A 181 -17.07 -12.66 -10.29
N ALA A 182 -16.68 -12.61 -11.56
CA ALA A 182 -15.70 -11.62 -12.03
C ALA A 182 -16.16 -10.18 -11.80
N ARG A 183 -17.46 -9.93 -11.58
CA ARG A 183 -18.00 -8.62 -11.22
C ARG A 183 -17.92 -8.31 -9.73
N SER A 184 -17.78 -9.31 -8.84
CA SER A 184 -17.88 -9.12 -7.38
C SER A 184 -16.56 -8.75 -6.70
N GLU A 185 -15.42 -8.75 -7.41
CA GLU A 185 -14.08 -8.39 -6.87
C GLU A 185 -13.67 -9.16 -5.60
N GLN A 186 -14.25 -10.34 -5.33
CA GLN A 186 -14.01 -11.12 -4.10
C GLN A 186 -13.16 -12.36 -4.31
N MET A 187 -12.79 -12.66 -5.56
CA MET A 187 -12.22 -13.95 -5.94
C MET A 187 -11.10 -13.78 -6.97
N GLY A 188 -10.16 -14.73 -6.97
CA GLY A 188 -9.18 -14.90 -8.04
C GLY A 188 -9.71 -15.82 -9.15
N PHE A 189 -9.38 -15.53 -10.40
CA PHE A 189 -9.79 -16.33 -11.57
C PHE A 189 -8.57 -16.94 -12.25
N VAL A 190 -8.57 -18.26 -12.39
CA VAL A 190 -7.44 -18.99 -12.98
C VAL A 190 -7.26 -18.62 -14.44
N VAL A 191 -6.03 -18.24 -14.77
CA VAL A 191 -5.56 -18.05 -16.14
C VAL A 191 -4.26 -18.81 -16.32
N GLU A 192 -4.04 -19.30 -17.54
CA GLU A 192 -2.81 -20.02 -17.88
C GLU A 192 -1.81 -19.03 -18.44
N ARG A 193 -0.60 -18.97 -17.89
CA ARG A 193 0.51 -18.21 -18.47
C ARG A 193 1.33 -19.14 -19.37
N LEU A 194 1.34 -18.82 -20.66
CA LEU A 194 2.15 -19.51 -21.66
C LEU A 194 3.62 -19.15 -21.52
N MET A 195 4.48 -19.93 -22.17
CA MET A 195 5.94 -19.87 -22.02
C MET A 195 6.52 -18.49 -22.32
N TYR A 196 5.97 -17.77 -23.31
CA TYR A 196 6.45 -16.43 -23.69
C TYR A 196 5.54 -15.29 -23.21
N GLY A 197 4.65 -15.58 -22.25
CA GLY A 197 3.94 -14.58 -21.46
C GLY A 197 2.51 -14.30 -21.89
N HIS A 198 2.01 -14.85 -23.00
CA HIS A 198 0.59 -14.76 -23.33
C HIS A 198 -0.26 -15.50 -22.31
N VAL A 199 -1.51 -15.05 -22.12
CA VAL A 199 -2.41 -15.65 -21.12
C VAL A 199 -3.61 -16.35 -21.77
N GLY A 200 -3.78 -17.63 -21.47
CA GLY A 200 -4.90 -18.48 -21.87
C GLY A 200 -6.06 -18.46 -20.88
N ASN A 201 -7.18 -19.07 -21.26
CA ASN A 201 -8.40 -19.20 -20.45
C ASN A 201 -9.05 -17.86 -20.02
N THR A 202 -8.71 -16.74 -20.68
CA THR A 202 -9.22 -15.43 -20.29
C THR A 202 -10.63 -15.16 -20.81
N GLU A 203 -11.11 -15.90 -21.80
CA GLU A 203 -12.39 -15.67 -22.49
C GLU A 203 -13.62 -15.80 -21.59
N LEU A 204 -13.48 -16.52 -20.47
CA LEU A 204 -14.53 -16.71 -19.47
C LEU A 204 -14.86 -15.44 -18.68
N ILE A 205 -13.97 -14.44 -18.71
CA ILE A 205 -14.09 -13.22 -17.91
C ILE A 205 -14.61 -12.10 -18.81
N ALA A 206 -15.69 -11.43 -18.42
CA ALA A 206 -16.24 -10.33 -19.19
C ALA A 206 -15.22 -9.17 -19.37
N ASN A 207 -15.27 -8.47 -20.50
CA ASN A 207 -14.35 -7.36 -20.77
C ASN A 207 -14.48 -6.20 -19.77
N GLU A 208 -15.68 -6.00 -19.21
CA GLU A 208 -15.98 -4.98 -18.19
C GLU A 208 -15.33 -5.32 -16.84
N SER A 209 -15.23 -6.60 -16.50
CA SER A 209 -14.62 -7.06 -15.24
C SER A 209 -13.10 -6.93 -15.23
N LEU A 210 -12.45 -6.97 -16.41
CA LEU A 210 -10.99 -6.87 -16.51
C LEU A 210 -10.43 -5.54 -16.00
N GLU A 211 -11.21 -4.47 -15.94
CA GLU A 211 -10.75 -3.18 -15.40
C GLU A 211 -10.57 -3.20 -13.88
N ARG A 212 -11.27 -4.14 -13.22
CA ARG A 212 -11.29 -4.32 -11.77
C ARG A 212 -10.39 -5.46 -11.32
N LEU A 213 -9.72 -6.11 -12.26
CA LEU A 213 -8.86 -7.24 -12.02
C LEU A 213 -7.43 -6.90 -12.43
N LYS A 214 -6.50 -7.50 -11.70
CA LYS A 214 -5.07 -7.40 -11.87
C LYS A 214 -4.50 -8.78 -12.11
N LEU A 215 -3.67 -8.93 -13.13
CA LEU A 215 -2.90 -10.15 -13.32
C LEU A 215 -1.85 -10.28 -12.21
N MET A 216 -1.77 -11.46 -11.60
CA MET A 216 -0.70 -11.77 -10.65
C MET A 216 0.68 -11.58 -11.28
N VAL A 217 1.63 -11.18 -10.45
CA VAL A 217 3.03 -10.99 -10.84
C VAL A 217 3.71 -12.35 -11.04
N ASP A 218 3.43 -13.29 -10.15
CA ASP A 218 4.02 -14.63 -10.13
C ASP A 218 2.98 -15.71 -10.47
N ASP A 219 3.46 -16.84 -10.95
CA ASP A 219 2.65 -18.05 -11.08
C ASP A 219 2.47 -18.71 -9.71
N ILE A 220 1.28 -19.26 -9.43
CA ILE A 220 1.02 -20.08 -8.23
C ILE A 220 1.93 -21.31 -8.27
N TYR A 221 1.97 -21.96 -9.42
CA TYR A 221 2.91 -23.02 -9.77
C TYR A 221 3.04 -23.10 -11.29
N PHE A 222 4.00 -23.88 -11.78
CA PHE A 222 4.11 -24.16 -13.20
C PHE A 222 4.41 -25.64 -13.44
N ALA A 223 4.06 -26.10 -14.64
CA ALA A 223 4.40 -27.41 -15.13
C ALA A 223 5.10 -27.29 -16.49
N LEU A 224 5.96 -28.26 -16.77
CA LEU A 224 6.49 -28.46 -18.12
C LEU A 224 5.51 -29.35 -18.88
N THR A 225 4.97 -28.84 -19.97
CA THR A 225 4.06 -29.58 -20.83
C THR A 225 4.85 -30.52 -21.72
N ALA A 226 4.36 -31.74 -21.90
CA ALA A 226 4.95 -32.74 -22.79
C ALA A 226 3.83 -33.58 -23.42
N ALA A 227 4.13 -34.24 -24.54
CA ALA A 227 3.18 -35.13 -25.19
C ALA A 227 3.27 -36.54 -24.59
N PHE A 228 2.12 -37.15 -24.32
CA PHE A 228 2.04 -38.56 -23.96
C PHE A 228 1.97 -39.41 -25.23
N VAL A 229 2.84 -40.42 -25.29
CA VAL A 229 2.92 -41.34 -26.43
C VAL A 229 2.72 -42.80 -25.97
N PRO A 230 2.28 -43.69 -26.88
CA PRO A 230 2.25 -45.13 -26.59
C PRO A 230 3.62 -45.61 -26.12
N ARG A 231 3.63 -46.62 -25.23
CA ARG A 231 4.88 -47.17 -24.72
C ARG A 231 5.68 -47.78 -25.88
N LEU A 232 7.00 -47.57 -25.89
CA LEU A 232 7.91 -48.05 -26.95
C LEU A 232 7.58 -47.45 -28.33
N TRP A 233 7.09 -46.21 -28.39
CA TRP A 233 6.85 -45.55 -29.68
C TRP A 233 8.18 -45.34 -30.44
N PRO A 234 8.36 -45.96 -31.63
CA PRO A 234 9.66 -45.97 -32.32
C PRO A 234 10.19 -44.58 -32.69
N HIS A 235 9.31 -43.58 -32.80
CA HIS A 235 9.68 -42.22 -33.18
C HIS A 235 9.97 -41.30 -32.00
N LEU A 236 9.89 -41.78 -30.75
CA LEU A 236 10.07 -40.94 -29.57
C LEU A 236 11.40 -40.19 -29.57
N GLU A 237 12.51 -40.88 -29.85
CA GLU A 237 13.84 -40.26 -29.89
C GLU A 237 13.97 -39.23 -31.02
N ALA A 238 13.51 -39.56 -32.22
CA ALA A 238 13.50 -38.64 -33.36
C ALA A 238 12.65 -37.39 -33.07
N TYR A 239 11.49 -37.57 -32.44
CA TYR A 239 10.60 -36.47 -32.06
C TYR A 239 11.20 -35.60 -30.95
N ASN A 240 11.86 -36.21 -29.97
CA ASN A 240 12.59 -35.51 -28.92
C ASN A 240 13.72 -34.64 -29.48
N ASN A 241 14.49 -35.17 -30.44
CA ASN A 241 15.52 -34.39 -31.14
C ASN A 241 14.93 -33.22 -31.94
N PHE A 242 13.77 -33.44 -32.57
CA PHE A 242 13.04 -32.37 -33.26
C PHE A 242 12.55 -31.28 -32.29
N ILE A 243 11.98 -31.64 -31.14
CA ILE A 243 11.58 -30.68 -30.11
C ILE A 243 12.77 -29.82 -29.68
N MET A 244 13.92 -30.45 -29.40
CA MET A 244 15.11 -29.71 -28.98
C MET A 244 15.62 -28.77 -30.08
N ALA A 245 15.63 -29.21 -31.34
CA ALA A 245 15.99 -28.36 -32.47
C ALA A 245 15.03 -27.17 -32.62
N TRP A 246 13.72 -27.43 -32.52
CA TRP A 246 12.66 -26.42 -32.57
C TRP A 246 12.84 -25.35 -31.50
N ILE A 247 13.03 -25.76 -30.23
CA ILE A 247 13.26 -24.85 -29.10
C ILE A 247 14.58 -24.07 -29.29
N SER A 248 15.68 -24.75 -29.65
CA SER A 248 16.99 -24.10 -29.84
C SER A 248 17.00 -23.08 -30.97
N SER A 249 16.13 -23.24 -31.96
CA SER A 249 15.99 -22.31 -33.08
C SER A 249 15.11 -21.08 -32.75
N GLY A 250 14.42 -21.09 -31.61
CA GLY A 250 13.48 -20.04 -31.22
C GLY A 250 12.16 -20.04 -32.01
N LEU A 251 11.88 -21.11 -32.76
CA LEU A 251 10.65 -21.24 -33.55
C LEU A 251 9.41 -21.35 -32.67
N ASP A 252 9.53 -21.92 -31.47
CA ASP A 252 8.51 -21.93 -30.42
C ASP A 252 8.04 -20.53 -30.02
N LYS A 253 8.97 -19.61 -29.80
CA LYS A 253 8.66 -18.21 -29.48
C LYS A 253 7.91 -17.52 -30.61
N PHE A 254 8.39 -17.69 -31.84
CA PHE A 254 7.72 -17.13 -33.01
C PHE A 254 6.32 -17.73 -33.20
N TRP A 255 6.18 -19.03 -32.95
CA TRP A 255 4.92 -19.75 -33.08
C TRP A 255 3.88 -19.28 -32.06
N GLU A 256 4.24 -19.16 -30.78
CA GLU A 256 3.33 -18.63 -29.76
C GLU A 256 2.85 -17.22 -30.14
N TRP A 257 3.78 -16.33 -30.54
CA TRP A 257 3.44 -14.98 -30.98
C TRP A 257 2.49 -14.98 -32.17
N LYS A 258 2.76 -15.80 -33.20
CA LYS A 258 1.91 -15.89 -34.40
C LYS A 258 0.52 -16.41 -34.08
N ILE A 259 0.42 -17.48 -33.29
CA ILE A 259 -0.87 -18.07 -32.91
C ILE A 259 -1.67 -17.11 -32.02
N ALA A 260 -1.03 -16.46 -31.05
CA ALA A 260 -1.67 -15.44 -30.23
C ALA A 260 -2.19 -14.27 -31.10
N ALA A 261 -1.39 -13.79 -32.04
CA ALA A 261 -1.81 -12.71 -32.95
C ALA A 261 -2.97 -13.11 -33.88
N GLN A 262 -3.04 -14.38 -34.28
CA GLN A 262 -4.08 -14.87 -35.21
C GLN A 262 -5.39 -15.27 -34.53
N TYR A 263 -5.30 -15.88 -33.35
CA TYR A 263 -6.45 -16.52 -32.68
C TYR A 263 -6.86 -15.86 -31.37
N MET A 264 -5.98 -15.08 -30.73
CA MET A 264 -6.32 -14.36 -29.51
C MET A 264 -6.60 -12.89 -29.79
N ASN A 265 -7.39 -12.25 -28.93
CA ASN A 265 -7.63 -10.83 -29.02
C ASN A 265 -6.43 -10.05 -28.46
N ALA A 266 -5.63 -9.45 -29.35
CA ALA A 266 -4.42 -8.69 -28.99
C ALA A 266 -4.71 -7.52 -28.04
N HIS A 267 -5.83 -6.81 -28.20
CA HIS A 267 -6.19 -5.71 -27.31
C HIS A 267 -6.47 -6.22 -25.90
N ARG A 268 -7.16 -7.35 -25.79
CA ARG A 268 -7.43 -8.00 -24.51
C ARG A 268 -6.16 -8.52 -23.83
N GLN A 269 -5.27 -9.18 -24.58
CA GLN A 269 -3.97 -9.65 -24.08
C GLN A 269 -3.14 -8.48 -23.54
N ASN A 270 -2.99 -7.41 -24.32
CA ASN A 270 -2.23 -6.23 -23.91
C ASN A 270 -2.82 -5.59 -22.66
N ARG A 271 -4.16 -5.52 -22.54
CA ARG A 271 -4.82 -4.99 -21.34
C ARG A 271 -4.56 -5.83 -20.10
N ILE A 272 -4.65 -7.17 -20.21
CA ILE A 272 -4.37 -8.07 -19.09
C ILE A 272 -2.90 -7.99 -18.68
N LEU A 273 -1.97 -8.01 -19.62
CA LEU A 273 -0.55 -7.88 -19.33
C LEU A 273 -0.20 -6.50 -18.76
N ALA A 274 -0.85 -5.44 -19.24
CA ALA A 274 -0.70 -4.11 -18.67
C ALA A 274 -1.19 -4.06 -17.21
N SER A 275 -2.28 -4.77 -16.88
CA SER A 275 -2.82 -4.82 -15.51
C SER A 275 -1.85 -5.37 -14.47
N GLN A 276 -0.88 -6.20 -14.88
CA GLN A 276 0.16 -6.72 -13.99
C GLN A 276 0.97 -5.58 -13.35
N ARG A 277 1.14 -4.48 -14.09
CA ARG A 277 1.71 -3.23 -13.56
C ARG A 277 0.57 -2.35 -13.09
N LEU A 278 0.72 -1.77 -11.90
CA LEU A 278 -0.19 -0.71 -11.48
C LEU A 278 -0.03 0.45 -12.46
N ASN A 279 -1.04 0.67 -13.30
CA ASN A 279 -1.13 1.88 -14.10
C ASN A 279 -1.35 3.06 -13.14
N LEU A 280 -0.23 3.67 -12.72
CA LEU A 280 -0.22 4.90 -11.94
C LEU A 280 -0.63 6.13 -12.77
N GLU A 281 -0.93 5.97 -14.06
CA GLU A 281 -1.59 6.97 -14.91
C GLU A 281 -3.07 7.14 -14.56
N ILE A 282 -3.37 7.14 -13.27
CA ILE A 282 -4.60 7.71 -12.76
C ILE A 282 -4.35 9.21 -12.92
N GLY A 283 -5.05 9.84 -13.86
CA GLY A 283 -4.98 11.29 -14.05
C GLY A 283 -5.24 12.05 -12.73
N PRO A 284 -5.12 13.38 -12.72
CA PRO A 284 -5.26 14.16 -11.50
C PRO A 284 -6.59 13.84 -10.79
N VAL A 285 -6.51 13.12 -9.67
CA VAL A 285 -7.68 12.78 -8.85
C VAL A 285 -7.99 13.97 -7.98
N LYS A 286 -9.25 14.45 -8.05
CA LYS A 286 -9.70 15.53 -7.19
C LYS A 286 -9.65 15.07 -5.73
N LEU A 287 -8.95 15.82 -4.89
CA LEU A 287 -8.86 15.55 -3.47
C LEU A 287 -10.27 15.61 -2.84
N GLY A 288 -10.74 14.49 -2.31
CA GLY A 288 -12.03 14.38 -1.64
C GLY A 288 -11.98 14.84 -0.18
N ILE A 289 -13.16 15.04 0.42
CA ILE A 289 -13.30 15.34 1.87
C ILE A 289 -12.76 14.17 2.70
N ASP A 290 -12.83 12.95 2.18
CA ASP A 290 -12.36 11.73 2.84
C ASP A 290 -10.86 11.77 3.16
N ASN A 291 -10.06 12.52 2.38
CA ASN A 291 -8.62 12.67 2.60
C ASN A 291 -8.30 13.63 3.76
N ILE A 292 -9.23 14.54 4.11
CA ILE A 292 -9.04 15.59 5.13
C ILE A 292 -9.93 15.40 6.36
N ILE A 293 -10.87 14.45 6.34
CA ILE A 293 -11.81 14.18 7.44
C ILE A 293 -11.09 14.00 8.78
N GLY A 294 -9.93 13.37 8.71
CA GLY A 294 -9.05 13.16 9.81
C GLY A 294 -8.51 14.43 10.49
N LEU A 295 -8.16 15.44 9.70
CA LEU A 295 -7.73 16.75 10.20
C LEU A 295 -8.91 17.45 10.90
N ILE A 296 -10.09 17.36 10.30
CA ILE A 296 -11.33 17.94 10.84
C ILE A 296 -11.67 17.30 12.19
N MET A 297 -11.57 15.97 12.31
CA MET A 297 -11.81 15.27 13.57
C MET A 297 -10.84 15.70 14.68
N LEU A 298 -9.54 15.83 14.37
CA LEU A 298 -8.54 16.30 15.34
C LEU A 298 -8.83 17.73 15.81
N TRP A 299 -9.23 18.60 14.88
CA TRP A 299 -9.60 19.98 15.20
C TRP A 299 -10.85 20.05 16.09
N CYS A 300 -11.91 19.31 15.75
CA CYS A 300 -13.11 19.20 16.58
C CYS A 300 -12.79 18.67 17.98
N PHE A 301 -11.92 17.67 18.09
CA PHE A 301 -11.46 17.15 19.38
C PHE A 301 -10.76 18.23 20.21
N GLY A 302 -9.86 19.00 19.60
CA GLY A 302 -9.17 20.11 20.27
C GLY A 302 -10.12 21.18 20.80
N LEU A 303 -11.15 21.55 20.01
CA LEU A 303 -12.18 22.50 20.43
C LEU A 303 -13.00 21.99 21.61
N ILE A 304 -13.38 20.71 21.61
CA ILE A 304 -14.13 20.09 22.72
C ILE A 304 -13.29 20.11 24.00
N CYS A 305 -12.01 19.71 23.92
CA CYS A 305 -11.10 19.75 25.06
C CYS A 305 -10.94 21.17 25.62
N SER A 306 -10.76 22.17 24.74
CA SER A 306 -10.65 23.57 25.15
C SER A 306 -11.94 24.10 25.82
N LEU A 307 -13.10 23.71 25.30
CA LEU A 307 -14.39 24.07 25.89
C LEU A 307 -14.56 23.44 27.28
N LEU A 308 -14.20 22.17 27.44
CA LEU A 308 -14.26 21.46 28.72
C LEU A 308 -13.33 22.10 29.77
N THR A 309 -12.11 22.46 29.39
CA THR A 309 -11.18 23.15 30.31
C THR A 309 -11.73 24.52 30.73
N PHE A 310 -12.31 25.28 29.80
CA PHE A 310 -12.90 26.58 30.10
C PHE A 310 -14.09 26.48 31.05
N VAL A 311 -14.98 25.50 30.82
CA VAL A 311 -16.12 25.23 31.73
C VAL A 311 -15.63 24.80 33.11
N GLY A 312 -14.59 23.96 33.18
CA GLY A 312 -13.96 23.54 34.43
C GLY A 312 -13.36 24.70 35.21
N GLU A 313 -12.64 25.60 34.53
CA GLU A 313 -12.10 26.83 35.14
C GLU A 313 -13.22 27.73 35.68
N LEU A 314 -14.31 27.87 34.95
CA LEU A 314 -15.46 28.70 35.34
C LEU A 314 -16.19 28.13 36.55
N TRP A 315 -16.30 26.80 36.64
CA TRP A 315 -16.84 26.09 37.80
C TRP A 315 -15.96 26.30 39.03
N HIS A 316 -14.65 26.07 38.90
CA HIS A 316 -13.69 26.26 39.99
C HIS A 316 -13.70 27.72 40.48
N HIS A 317 -13.72 28.68 39.56
CA HIS A 317 -13.79 30.09 39.91
C HIS A 317 -15.11 30.47 40.62
N LYS A 318 -16.24 29.84 40.28
CA LYS A 318 -17.50 30.03 41.01
C LYS A 318 -17.45 29.48 42.43
N GLN A 319 -16.80 28.33 42.65
CA GLN A 319 -16.67 27.76 43.99
C GLN A 319 -15.75 28.56 44.90
N VAL A 320 -14.65 29.11 44.37
CA VAL A 320 -13.73 29.97 45.15
C VAL A 320 -14.36 31.33 45.54
N LYS A 321 -15.36 31.81 44.78
CA LYS A 321 -16.09 33.05 45.08
C LYS A 321 -17.30 32.88 46.01
N MET A 322 -17.71 31.66 46.32
CA MET A 322 -18.71 31.42 47.38
C MET A 322 -17.97 31.24 48.70
N PRO A 323 -17.93 32.24 49.60
CA PRO A 323 -17.48 31.98 50.96
C PRO A 323 -18.40 30.92 51.55
N VAL A 324 -17.80 29.82 52.01
CA VAL A 324 -18.49 28.84 52.86
C VAL A 324 -19.03 29.61 54.08
N PRO A 325 -20.30 29.40 54.48
CA PRO A 325 -20.90 30.08 55.63
C PRO A 325 -20.15 29.81 56.94
#